data_AF-A0A2N9M0M8-F1
#
_entry.id   AF-A0A2N9M0M8-F1
#
_cell.length_a   1.000
_cell.length_b   1.000
_cell.length_c   1.000
_cell.angle_alpha   90.00
_cell.angle_beta   90.00
_cell.angle_gamma   90.00
#
_symmetry.space_group_name_H-M   'P 1'
#
loop_
_entity.id
_entity.type
_entity.pdbx_description
1 polymer ?
#
loop_
_entity_poly.entity_id
_entity_poly.type
_entity_poly.pdbx_seq_one_letter_code
_entity_poly.pdbx_strand_id
1 'polypeptide(L)'
;MDIPVQFTLFRRTVLLADLFLFGMTLCTAAKAQSSSHDAVHPEDSGIHKIKHVIIIMQENRSFDSYFGTYPGAEGIPMKAGKPAVCAPNPQTGACDPPYHDVRDVNGG
;
A
#
# COMPACT_ATOMS: atom_id res chain seq x y z
N MET A 1 -11.39 -27.71 79.73
CA MET A 1 -12.42 -28.56 79.08
C MET A 1 -12.63 -28.02 77.68
N ASP A 2 -11.72 -28.43 76.79
CA ASP A 2 -11.24 -27.72 75.61
C ASP A 2 -11.64 -28.43 74.31
N ILE A 3 -12.95 -28.61 74.05
CA ILE A 3 -13.41 -29.45 72.94
C ILE A 3 -14.35 -28.77 71.91
N PRO A 4 -15.26 -27.83 72.24
CA PRO A 4 -16.21 -27.33 71.22
C PRO A 4 -15.68 -26.20 70.32
N VAL A 5 -14.62 -25.46 70.71
CA VAL A 5 -14.09 -24.31 69.93
C VAL A 5 -13.17 -24.77 68.77
N GLN A 6 -12.53 -25.93 68.90
CA GLN A 6 -11.66 -26.52 67.87
C GLN A 6 -12.44 -26.95 66.61
N PHE A 7 -13.66 -27.48 66.79
CA PHE A 7 -14.49 -27.96 65.68
C PHE A 7 -15.01 -26.84 64.75
N THR A 8 -15.25 -25.64 65.29
CA THR A 8 -15.76 -24.50 64.51
C THR A 8 -14.65 -23.78 63.74
N LEU A 9 -13.43 -23.75 64.25
CA LEU A 9 -12.26 -23.18 63.57
C LEU A 9 -11.77 -24.09 62.43
N PHE A 10 -11.78 -25.41 62.61
CA PHE A 10 -11.36 -26.38 61.58
C PHE A 10 -12.24 -26.34 60.31
N ARG A 11 -13.56 -26.08 60.47
CA ARG A 11 -14.49 -25.92 59.33
C ARG A 11 -14.30 -24.62 58.54
N ARG A 12 -13.78 -23.56 59.16
CA ARG A 12 -13.57 -22.25 58.51
C ARG A 12 -12.25 -22.18 57.75
N THR A 13 -11.25 -22.97 58.17
CA THR A 13 -9.95 -23.07 57.46
C THR A 13 -10.02 -23.91 56.18
N VAL A 14 -10.88 -24.93 56.09
CA VAL A 14 -11.00 -25.76 54.87
C VAL A 14 -11.76 -25.02 53.76
N LEU A 15 -12.82 -24.28 54.07
CA LEU A 15 -13.59 -23.53 53.07
C LEU A 15 -12.81 -22.37 52.40
N LEU A 16 -11.77 -21.84 53.06
CA LEU A 16 -10.92 -20.77 52.50
C LEU A 16 -9.72 -21.31 51.72
N ALA A 17 -9.31 -22.56 51.94
CA ALA A 17 -8.20 -23.18 51.21
C ALA A 17 -8.62 -23.70 49.81
N ASP A 18 -9.87 -24.13 49.63
CA ASP A 18 -10.36 -24.64 48.34
C ASP A 18 -10.68 -23.53 47.32
N LEU A 19 -10.93 -22.29 47.79
CA LEU A 19 -11.14 -21.14 46.88
C LEU A 19 -9.83 -20.52 46.38
N PHE A 20 -8.69 -20.84 46.99
CA PHE A 20 -7.39 -20.33 46.56
C PHE A 20 -6.65 -21.27 45.58
N LEU A 21 -7.01 -22.56 45.50
CA LEU A 21 -6.40 -23.50 44.55
C LEU A 21 -7.12 -23.62 43.21
N PHE A 22 -8.40 -23.23 43.09
CA PHE A 22 -9.13 -23.28 41.82
C PHE A 22 -9.15 -21.95 41.03
N GLY A 23 -8.80 -20.83 41.66
CA GLY A 23 -8.71 -19.51 40.98
C GLY A 23 -7.41 -19.30 40.19
N MET A 24 -6.42 -20.19 40.34
CA MET A 24 -5.08 -20.04 39.75
C MET A 24 -4.79 -21.11 38.67
N THR A 25 -5.81 -21.57 37.94
CA THR A 25 -5.65 -22.40 36.73
C THR A 25 -6.43 -21.83 35.53
N LEU A 26 -6.58 -20.49 35.46
CA LEU A 26 -7.14 -19.80 34.28
C LEU A 26 -6.32 -18.57 33.84
N CYS A 27 -5.08 -18.46 34.29
CA CYS A 27 -4.14 -17.43 33.83
C CYS A 27 -2.72 -18.01 33.68
N THR A 28 -2.57 -19.11 32.92
CA THR A 28 -1.33 -19.25 32.15
C THR A 28 -1.36 -18.14 31.10
N ALA A 29 -0.75 -17.02 31.49
CA ALA A 29 -0.59 -15.83 30.71
C ALA A 29 -0.20 -16.18 29.27
N ALA A 30 -0.97 -15.66 28.32
CA ALA A 30 -0.54 -15.51 26.95
C ALA A 30 0.84 -14.85 26.98
N LYS A 31 1.88 -15.61 26.69
CA LYS A 31 3.20 -15.07 26.37
C LYS A 31 3.06 -14.46 24.97
N ALA A 32 2.45 -13.27 24.91
CA ALA A 32 2.52 -12.42 23.74
C ALA A 32 3.97 -11.93 23.66
N GLN A 33 4.84 -12.76 23.08
CA GLN A 33 6.13 -12.29 22.59
C GLN A 33 5.83 -11.40 21.39
N SER A 34 5.57 -10.12 21.68
CA SER A 34 5.80 -9.07 20.70
C SER A 34 7.31 -8.98 20.54
N SER A 35 7.87 -9.88 19.74
CA SER A 35 9.16 -9.65 19.12
C SER A 35 8.94 -8.47 18.19
N SER A 36 9.28 -7.28 18.64
CA SER A 36 9.63 -6.18 17.75
C SER A 36 10.74 -6.72 16.85
N HIS A 37 10.35 -7.19 15.65
CA HIS A 37 11.25 -7.31 14.54
C HIS A 37 11.72 -5.89 14.24
N ASP A 38 12.76 -5.44 14.94
CA ASP A 38 13.66 -4.46 14.37
C ASP A 38 14.48 -5.24 13.34
N ALA A 39 13.81 -5.53 12.21
CA ALA A 39 14.48 -5.98 11.04
C ALA A 39 15.40 -4.83 10.66
N VAL A 40 16.70 -5.00 10.92
CA VAL A 40 17.74 -4.22 10.26
C VAL A 40 17.46 -4.35 8.78
N HIS A 41 16.73 -3.36 8.24
CA HIS A 41 16.48 -3.25 6.82
C HIS A 41 17.86 -3.03 6.24
N PRO A 42 18.38 -3.93 5.38
CA PRO A 42 19.61 -3.65 4.66
C PRO A 42 19.37 -2.31 3.97
N GLU A 43 20.16 -1.28 4.33
CA GLU A 43 20.13 0.06 3.77
C GLU A 43 19.59 -0.01 2.35
N ASP A 44 18.33 0.40 2.17
CA ASP A 44 17.53 0.06 0.98
C ASP A 44 18.39 0.37 -0.26
N SER A 45 18.97 -0.66 -0.89
CA SER A 45 19.93 -0.45 -1.97
C SER A 45 19.19 -0.55 -3.30
N GLY A 46 19.45 0.41 -4.19
CA GLY A 46 18.77 0.48 -5.49
C GLY A 46 17.27 0.81 -5.40
N ILE A 47 16.44 0.02 -6.09
CA ILE A 47 14.99 0.27 -6.27
C ILE A 47 14.19 0.17 -4.96
N HIS A 48 14.74 -0.50 -3.94
CA HIS A 48 14.10 -0.67 -2.64
C HIS A 48 13.94 0.64 -1.85
N LYS A 49 14.61 1.73 -2.28
CA LYS A 49 14.40 3.09 -1.73
C LYS A 49 13.03 3.68 -2.05
N ILE A 50 12.37 3.19 -3.11
CA ILE A 50 11.05 3.66 -3.53
C ILE A 50 10.00 2.96 -2.66
N LYS A 51 9.38 3.71 -1.74
CA LYS A 51 8.37 3.18 -0.81
C LYS A 51 6.94 3.21 -1.37
N HIS A 52 6.65 4.15 -2.26
CA HIS A 52 5.32 4.35 -2.83
C HIS A 52 5.43 4.66 -4.32
N VAL A 53 4.65 3.94 -5.12
CA VAL A 53 4.47 4.21 -6.55
C VAL A 53 3.03 4.66 -6.74
N ILE A 54 2.86 5.92 -7.15
CA ILE A 54 1.55 6.47 -7.51
C ILE A 54 1.48 6.46 -9.03
N ILE A 55 0.55 5.70 -9.59
CA ILE A 55 0.32 5.63 -11.03
C ILE A 55 -0.88 6.53 -11.34
N ILE A 56 -0.63 7.57 -12.13
CA ILE A 56 -1.65 8.50 -12.60
C ILE A 56 -1.84 8.22 -14.09
N MET A 57 -3.05 7.86 -14.48
CA MET A 57 -3.44 7.69 -15.88
C MET A 57 -4.56 8.67 -16.18
N GLN A 58 -4.44 9.39 -17.30
CA GLN A 58 -5.55 10.19 -17.81
C GLN A 58 -6.44 9.31 -18.68
N GLU A 59 -7.75 9.41 -18.49
CA GLU A 59 -8.70 8.74 -19.35
C GLU A 59 -8.63 9.33 -20.77
N ASN A 60 -8.74 8.46 -21.76
CA ASN A 60 -8.89 8.86 -23.16
C ASN A 60 -7.74 9.72 -23.72
N ARG A 61 -6.53 9.55 -23.18
CA ARG A 61 -5.30 10.18 -23.66
C ARG A 61 -4.24 9.10 -23.88
N SER A 62 -3.79 8.94 -25.12
CA SER A 62 -2.74 8.00 -25.47
C SER A 62 -1.36 8.64 -25.27
N PHE A 63 -0.30 7.83 -25.33
CA PHE A 63 1.08 8.32 -25.33
C PHE A 63 1.31 9.37 -26.43
N ASP A 64 0.77 9.14 -27.63
CA ASP A 64 0.96 10.02 -28.78
C ASP A 64 0.34 11.41 -28.58
N SER A 65 -0.72 11.53 -27.76
CA SER A 65 -1.34 12.83 -27.42
C SER A 65 -0.35 13.79 -26.75
N TYR A 66 0.57 13.26 -25.93
CA TYR A 66 1.54 14.07 -25.21
C TYR A 66 2.92 14.04 -25.84
N PHE A 67 3.36 12.85 -26.28
CA PHE A 67 4.75 12.59 -26.63
C PHE A 67 4.91 12.06 -28.05
N GLY A 68 3.85 12.02 -28.86
CA GLY A 68 3.90 11.46 -30.22
C GLY A 68 4.90 12.16 -31.12
N THR A 69 5.08 13.48 -30.96
CA THR A 69 6.07 14.28 -31.70
C THR A 69 7.38 14.51 -30.94
N TYR A 70 7.57 13.85 -29.79
CA TYR A 70 8.80 13.99 -29.01
C TYR A 70 9.98 13.30 -29.73
N PRO A 71 11.19 13.91 -29.77
CA PRO A 71 12.34 13.29 -30.43
C PRO A 71 12.67 11.91 -29.85
N GLY A 72 12.67 10.88 -30.68
CA GLY A 72 12.96 9.50 -30.27
C GLY A 72 11.74 8.70 -29.78
N ALA A 73 10.53 9.26 -29.85
CA ALA A 73 9.30 8.50 -29.68
C ALA A 73 9.15 7.44 -30.80
N GLU A 74 8.63 6.26 -30.44
CA GLU A 74 8.46 5.14 -31.38
C GLU A 74 7.13 5.21 -32.16
N GLY A 75 6.13 5.97 -31.67
CA GLY A 75 4.76 5.97 -32.19
C GLY A 75 4.59 6.61 -33.58
N ILE A 76 4.96 7.88 -33.75
CA ILE A 76 4.76 8.61 -35.02
C ILE A 76 6.02 8.47 -35.88
N PRO A 77 5.92 7.97 -37.13
CA PRO A 77 7.08 7.89 -38.02
C PRO A 77 7.66 9.28 -38.29
N MET A 78 8.96 9.46 -38.03
CA MET A 78 9.67 10.73 -38.21
C MET A 78 10.70 10.64 -39.35
N LYS A 79 10.80 11.71 -40.14
CA LYS A 79 11.85 11.90 -41.15
C LYS A 79 12.49 13.27 -40.95
N ALA A 80 13.80 13.30 -40.67
CA ALA A 80 14.55 14.53 -40.40
C ALA A 80 13.89 15.43 -39.32
N GLY A 81 13.37 14.81 -38.25
CA GLY A 81 12.74 15.53 -37.14
C GLY A 81 11.32 16.05 -37.41
N LYS A 82 10.69 15.66 -38.53
CA LYS A 82 9.30 16.01 -38.85
C LYS A 82 8.45 14.75 -39.04
N PRO A 83 7.14 14.78 -38.70
CA PRO A 83 6.24 13.68 -38.99
C PRO A 83 6.24 13.33 -40.48
N ALA A 84 6.40 12.05 -40.80
CA ALA A 84 6.41 11.55 -42.17
C ALA A 84 4.99 11.24 -42.70
N VAL A 85 4.00 11.21 -41.80
CA VAL A 85 2.59 10.97 -42.09
C VAL A 85 1.78 12.24 -41.81
N CYS A 86 0.64 12.39 -42.48
CA CYS A 86 -0.27 13.51 -42.27
C CYS A 86 -1.70 13.13 -42.67
N ALA A 87 -2.68 13.85 -42.10
CA ALA A 87 -4.08 13.72 -42.43
C ALA A 87 -4.45 14.68 -43.57
N PRO A 88 -5.12 14.24 -44.65
CA PRO A 88 -5.55 15.14 -45.71
C PRO A 88 -6.68 16.05 -45.23
N ASN A 89 -6.54 17.36 -45.45
CA ASN A 89 -7.53 18.36 -45.10
C ASN A 89 -8.43 18.66 -46.32
N PRO A 90 -9.72 18.30 -46.29
CA PRO A 90 -10.62 18.48 -47.43
C PRO A 90 -11.00 19.95 -47.69
N GLN A 91 -10.91 20.83 -46.69
CA GLN A 91 -11.26 22.24 -46.85
C GLN A 91 -10.13 23.05 -47.48
N THR A 92 -8.88 22.77 -47.11
CA THR A 92 -7.71 23.53 -47.58
C THR A 92 -6.94 22.82 -48.69
N GLY A 93 -7.17 21.51 -48.88
CA GLY A 93 -6.36 20.65 -49.74
C GLY A 93 -4.94 20.41 -49.19
N ALA A 94 -4.63 20.93 -48.00
CA ALA A 94 -3.35 20.75 -47.35
C ALA A 94 -3.25 19.36 -46.69
N CYS A 95 -2.04 18.99 -46.28
CA CYS A 95 -1.84 17.85 -45.41
C CYS A 95 -1.49 18.34 -44.00
N ASP A 96 -2.30 17.97 -43.02
CA ASP A 96 -2.12 18.36 -41.62
C ASP A 96 -1.25 17.31 -40.92
N PRO A 97 0.02 17.60 -40.62
CA PRO A 97 0.86 16.68 -39.89
C PRO A 97 0.42 16.59 -38.42
N PRO A 98 0.70 15.47 -37.72
CA PRO A 98 0.56 15.40 -36.28
C PRO A 98 1.33 16.52 -35.57
N TYR A 99 0.72 17.11 -34.54
CA TYR A 99 1.31 18.17 -33.73
C TYR A 99 0.94 17.99 -32.27
N HIS A 100 1.76 18.54 -31.38
CA HIS A 100 1.42 18.63 -29.96
C HIS A 100 0.46 19.80 -29.73
N ASP A 101 -0.78 19.51 -29.29
CA ASP A 101 -1.73 20.55 -28.91
C ASP A 101 -1.52 20.96 -27.44
N VAL A 102 -0.93 22.14 -27.24
CA VAL A 102 -0.69 22.72 -25.91
C VAL A 102 -1.96 23.23 -25.22
N ARG A 103 -3.10 23.23 -25.93
CA ARG A 103 -4.39 23.67 -25.38
C ARG A 103 -5.22 22.51 -24.85
N ASP A 104 -4.62 21.32 -24.74
CA ASP A 104 -5.27 20.21 -24.07
C ASP A 104 -5.56 20.58 -22.61
N VAL A 105 -6.85 20.60 -22.26
CA VAL A 105 -7.35 20.96 -20.92
C VAL A 105 -8.15 19.79 -20.37
N ASN A 106 -8.01 19.53 -19.06
CA ASN A 106 -8.77 18.49 -18.40
C ASN A 106 -10.25 18.90 -18.30
N GLY A 107 -11.09 18.29 -19.13
CA GLY A 107 -12.53 18.59 -19.21
C GLY A 107 -13.38 17.95 -18.11
N GLY A 108 -12.89 16.87 -17.47
CA GLY A 108 -13.63 16.12 -16.45
C GLY A 108 -14.71 15.22 -17.02
#